data_AF-A0A813LJ92-F1
#
_entry.id   AF-A0A813LJ92-F1
#
_cell.length_a   1.000
_cell.length_b   1.000
_cell.length_c   1.000
_cell.angle_alpha   90.00
_cell.angle_beta   90.00
_cell.angle_gamma   90.00
#
_symmetry.space_group_name_H-M   'P 1'
#
loop_
_entity.id
_entity.type
_entity.pdbx_description
1 polymer ?
#
loop_
_entity_poly.entity_id
_entity_poly.type
_entity_poly.pdbx_seq_one_letter_code
_entity_poly.pdbx_strand_id
1 'polypeptide(L)'
;ARLLQLAGSDVEIEEPEDVTFLGITAKIGARIVLQPSFAISLEQMKEKVKGKIRISRKSELIIDGQVVLDGLELDGAMTVRGPGGLTNKVLKNAGRSLEAIPSEELPSLPPALQIRGYRLSQGEVEEVKLGS
;
A
#
# COMPACT_ATOMS: atom_id res chain seq x y z
N ALA A 1 -3.52 6.35 -2.68
CA ALA A 1 -3.74 5.99 -4.10
C ALA A 1 -3.63 7.20 -5.05
N ARG A 2 -4.46 8.24 -4.91
CA ARG A 2 -4.59 9.31 -5.93
C ARG A 2 -3.28 10.00 -6.35
N LEU A 3 -2.39 10.34 -5.42
CA LEU A 3 -1.12 10.99 -5.76
C LEU A 3 -0.23 10.12 -6.67
N LEU A 4 -0.17 8.81 -6.40
CA LEU A 4 0.57 7.87 -7.24
C LEU A 4 -0.05 7.76 -8.64
N GLN A 5 -1.38 7.76 -8.75
CA GLN A 5 -2.08 7.80 -10.05
C GLN A 5 -1.78 9.08 -10.85
N LEU A 6 -1.60 10.22 -10.17
CA LEU A 6 -1.24 11.48 -10.82
C LEU A 6 0.24 11.55 -11.24
N ALA A 7 1.08 10.67 -10.68
CA ALA A 7 2.51 10.64 -10.95
C ALA A 7 2.88 9.88 -12.21
N GLY A 8 2.03 8.99 -12.72
CA GLY A 8 2.28 8.28 -13.98
C GLY A 8 0.99 8.06 -14.75
N SER A 9 1.02 8.26 -16.07
CA SER A 9 -0.14 8.11 -16.94
C SER A 9 -0.65 6.66 -17.05
N ASP A 10 0.21 5.67 -16.80
CA ASP A 10 -0.09 4.24 -16.84
C ASP A 10 -0.16 3.61 -15.43
N VAL A 11 -0.56 4.39 -14.43
CA VAL A 11 -0.78 3.91 -13.06
C VAL A 11 -2.26 3.59 -12.85
N GLU A 12 -2.57 2.30 -12.89
CA GLU A 12 -3.89 1.72 -12.64
C GLU A 12 -3.94 1.17 -11.21
N ILE A 13 -4.84 1.69 -10.37
CA ILE A 13 -5.11 1.16 -9.03
C ILE A 13 -6.57 0.80 -9.02
N GLU A 14 -6.90 -0.43 -8.63
CA GLU A 14 -8.30 -0.86 -8.55
C GLU A 14 -9.11 0.00 -7.58
N GLU A 15 -10.38 0.21 -7.94
CA GLU A 15 -11.32 0.97 -7.14
C GLU A 15 -11.52 0.35 -5.74
N PRO A 16 -11.67 1.19 -4.69
CA PRO A 16 -11.98 0.72 -3.37
C PRO A 16 -13.38 0.07 -3.31
N GLU A 17 -13.60 -0.75 -2.30
CA GLU A 17 -14.88 -1.39 -2.00
C GLU A 17 -15.45 -0.88 -0.67
N ASP A 18 -16.77 -0.96 -0.50
CA ASP A 18 -17.43 -0.61 0.75
C ASP A 18 -17.17 -1.71 1.79
N VAL A 19 -16.59 -1.33 2.93
CA VAL A 19 -16.33 -2.23 4.07
C VAL A 19 -16.89 -1.61 5.33
N THR A 20 -17.55 -2.41 6.15
CA THR A 20 -18.18 -1.96 7.39
C THR A 20 -17.42 -2.45 8.62
N PHE A 21 -17.01 -1.52 9.50
CA PHE A 21 -16.43 -1.80 10.80
C PHE A 21 -17.20 -1.02 11.87
N LEU A 22 -17.61 -1.67 12.96
CA LEU A 22 -18.41 -1.05 14.04
C LEU A 22 -19.68 -0.32 13.54
N GLY A 23 -20.30 -0.84 12.47
CA GLY A 23 -21.48 -0.21 11.84
C GLY A 23 -21.17 1.02 10.98
N ILE A 24 -19.90 1.40 10.83
CA ILE A 24 -19.43 2.49 9.96
C ILE A 24 -18.95 1.91 8.64
N THR A 25 -19.58 2.30 7.54
CA THR A 25 -19.17 1.91 6.18
C THR A 25 -18.18 2.91 5.59
N ALA A 26 -17.05 2.41 5.11
CA ALA A 26 -16.01 3.20 4.47
C ALA A 26 -15.52 2.51 3.19
N LYS A 27 -15.06 3.32 2.22
CA LYS A 27 -14.42 2.82 1.00
C LYS A 27 -12.96 2.46 1.28
N ILE A 28 -12.64 1.18 1.27
CA ILE A 28 -11.30 0.66 1.50
C ILE A 28 -10.72 0.16 0.19
N GLY A 29 -9.52 0.62 -0.15
CA GLY A 29 -8.75 0.18 -1.32
C GLY A 29 -7.28 0.00 -0.99
N ALA A 30 -6.44 0.02 -2.02
CA ALA A 30 -5.02 -0.27 -1.86
C ALA A 30 -4.36 0.66 -0.83
N ARG A 31 -3.62 0.05 0.11
CA ARG A 31 -2.94 0.78 1.20
C ARG A 31 -1.53 1.12 0.76
N ILE A 32 -1.34 2.36 0.32
CA ILE A 32 -0.08 2.82 -0.25
C ILE A 32 0.53 3.89 0.65
N VAL A 33 1.74 3.62 1.14
CA VAL A 33 2.53 4.53 1.96
C VAL A 33 3.78 4.91 1.19
N LEU A 34 3.89 6.21 0.88
CA LEU A 34 5.05 6.79 0.23
C LEU A 34 5.80 7.60 1.29
N GLN A 35 6.95 7.13 1.75
CA GLN A 35 7.75 7.86 2.73
C GLN A 35 8.29 9.16 2.12
N PRO A 36 8.55 10.22 2.91
CA PRO A 36 9.14 11.47 2.41
C PRO A 36 10.48 11.27 1.69
N SER A 37 11.23 10.23 2.05
CA SER A 37 12.46 9.80 1.39
C SER A 37 12.26 9.41 -0.09
N PHE A 38 11.05 9.00 -0.47
CA PHE A 38 10.66 8.72 -1.85
C PHE A 38 10.35 10.00 -2.63
N ALA A 39 9.41 10.82 -2.19
CA ALA A 39 9.12 12.11 -2.83
C ALA A 39 8.34 13.01 -1.89
N ILE A 40 8.62 14.31 -1.94
CA ILE A 40 7.87 15.33 -1.19
C ILE A 40 6.99 16.21 -2.10
N SER A 41 7.13 16.08 -3.42
CA SER A 41 6.30 16.78 -4.41
C SER A 41 5.81 15.84 -5.51
N LEU A 42 4.74 16.23 -6.20
CA LEU A 42 4.24 15.48 -7.36
C LEU A 42 5.24 15.46 -8.52
N GLU A 43 6.01 16.55 -8.70
CA GLU A 43 7.05 16.65 -9.72
C GLU A 43 8.15 15.60 -9.49
N GLN A 44 8.68 15.50 -8.27
CA GLN A 44 9.64 14.46 -7.90
C GLN A 44 9.05 13.05 -8.08
N MET A 45 7.75 12.88 -7.79
CA MET A 45 7.09 11.59 -7.98
C MET A 45 7.02 11.20 -9.45
N LYS A 46 6.74 12.15 -10.36
CA LYS A 46 6.71 11.92 -11.82
C LYS A 46 8.05 11.50 -12.40
N GLU A 47 9.16 11.96 -11.82
CA GLU A 47 10.50 11.52 -12.24
C GLU A 47 10.80 10.07 -11.83
N LYS A 48 10.16 9.58 -10.78
CA LYS A 48 10.41 8.27 -10.15
C LYS A 48 9.41 7.20 -10.53
N VAL A 49 8.24 7.57 -11.03
CA VAL A 49 7.17 6.65 -11.40
C VAL A 49 7.11 6.52 -12.91
N LYS A 50 7.56 5.38 -13.40
CA LYS A 50 7.73 5.06 -14.82
C LYS A 50 7.08 3.71 -15.14
N GLY A 51 6.87 3.49 -16.43
CA GLY A 51 6.29 2.25 -16.94
C GLY A 51 4.87 2.02 -16.44
N LYS A 52 4.38 0.79 -16.67
CA LYS A 52 3.02 0.41 -16.31
C LYS A 52 2.93 -0.09 -14.88
N ILE A 53 2.07 0.54 -14.06
CA ILE A 53 1.85 0.14 -12.67
C ILE A 53 0.41 -0.31 -12.49
N ARG A 54 0.22 -1.50 -11.94
CA ARG A 54 -1.07 -2.10 -11.59
C ARG A 54 -1.05 -2.54 -10.14
N ILE A 55 -2.01 -2.07 -9.35
CA ILE A 55 -2.11 -2.41 -7.93
C ILE A 55 -3.55 -2.84 -7.63
N SER A 56 -3.72 -4.07 -7.12
CA SER A 56 -5.03 -4.60 -6.75
C SER A 56 -5.61 -3.88 -5.52
N ARG A 57 -6.94 -3.88 -5.35
CA ARG A 57 -7.60 -3.11 -4.27
C ARG A 57 -7.19 -3.55 -2.86
N LYS A 58 -6.81 -4.82 -2.68
CA LYS A 58 -6.40 -5.38 -1.38
C LYS A 58 -4.92 -5.20 -1.08
N SER A 59 -4.16 -4.70 -2.05
CA SER A 59 -2.71 -4.64 -1.96
C SER A 59 -2.21 -3.62 -0.93
N GLU A 60 -1.00 -3.86 -0.47
CA GLU A 60 -0.24 -2.96 0.38
C GLU A 60 1.12 -2.66 -0.24
N LEU A 61 1.46 -1.38 -0.36
CA LEU A 61 2.73 -0.94 -0.92
C LEU A 61 3.36 0.09 0.01
N ILE A 62 4.55 -0.20 0.50
CA ILE A 62 5.37 0.76 1.24
C ILE A 62 6.63 1.04 0.41
N ILE A 63 6.91 2.31 0.16
CA ILE A 63 8.15 2.75 -0.50
C ILE A 63 8.91 3.66 0.43
N ASP A 64 10.16 3.28 0.72
CA ASP A 64 11.03 3.97 1.66
C ASP A 64 12.46 4.10 1.12
N GLY A 65 12.80 5.29 0.64
CA GLY A 65 14.11 5.61 0.10
C GLY A 65 14.06 6.20 -1.30
N GLN A 66 15.24 6.39 -1.88
CA GLN A 66 15.42 6.95 -3.23
C GLN A 66 15.12 5.87 -4.30
N VAL A 67 13.87 5.43 -4.35
CA VAL A 67 13.39 4.38 -5.27
C VAL A 67 12.89 5.00 -6.57
N VAL A 68 13.23 4.37 -7.70
CA VAL A 68 12.58 4.57 -8.99
C VAL A 68 11.73 3.33 -9.28
N LEU A 69 10.42 3.50 -9.44
CA LEU A 69 9.51 2.45 -9.88
C LEU A 69 9.38 2.51 -11.39
N ASP A 70 9.71 1.41 -12.09
CA ASP A 70 9.60 1.31 -13.53
C ASP A 70 8.91 -0.01 -13.93
N GLY A 71 7.58 -0.02 -13.87
CA GLY A 71 6.79 -1.23 -14.11
C GLY A 71 6.58 -2.08 -12.85
N LEU A 72 5.32 -2.24 -12.44
CA LEU A 72 4.92 -3.03 -11.27
C LEU A 72 3.52 -3.63 -11.45
N GLU A 73 3.35 -4.94 -11.25
CA GLU A 73 2.05 -5.58 -11.02
C GLU A 73 2.04 -6.15 -9.60
N LEU A 74 1.19 -5.59 -8.74
CA LEU A 74 1.09 -5.96 -7.33
C LEU A 74 -0.32 -6.47 -7.00
N ASP A 75 -0.39 -7.70 -6.54
CA ASP A 75 -1.56 -8.29 -5.88
C ASP A 75 -1.15 -8.96 -4.56
N GLY A 76 -1.02 -8.16 -3.51
CA GLY A 76 -0.46 -8.60 -2.23
C GLY A 76 0.20 -7.47 -1.46
N ALA A 77 1.15 -7.78 -0.56
CA ALA A 77 1.89 -6.78 0.20
C ALA A 77 3.38 -6.76 -0.13
N MET A 78 3.93 -5.55 -0.30
CA MET A 78 5.34 -5.31 -0.60
C MET A 78 5.87 -4.08 0.12
N THR A 79 7.10 -4.18 0.63
CA THR A 79 7.89 -3.05 1.12
C THR A 79 9.15 -2.95 0.27
N VAL A 80 9.41 -1.79 -0.31
CA VAL A 80 10.62 -1.51 -1.09
C VAL A 80 11.46 -0.48 -0.34
N ARG A 81 12.72 -0.82 -0.07
CA ARG A 81 13.64 0.02 0.70
C ARG A 81 14.93 0.30 -0.03
N GLY A 82 15.50 1.48 0.21
CA GLY A 82 16.86 1.84 -0.23
C GLY A 82 16.91 2.62 -1.55
N PRO A 83 18.12 2.97 -2.02
CA PRO A 83 18.31 3.65 -3.30
C PRO A 83 18.34 2.63 -4.45
N GLY A 84 17.61 2.90 -5.54
CA GLY A 84 17.71 2.09 -6.75
C GLY A 84 16.43 2.01 -7.56
N GLY A 85 16.47 1.20 -8.62
CA GLY A 85 15.32 0.93 -9.48
C GLY A 85 14.64 -0.39 -9.12
N LEU A 86 13.30 -0.39 -9.08
CA LEU A 86 12.48 -1.58 -9.16
C LEU A 86 11.84 -1.63 -10.55
N THR A 87 12.23 -2.61 -11.36
CA THR A 87 11.84 -2.67 -12.78
C THR A 87 11.06 -3.93 -13.09
N ASN A 88 9.91 -3.79 -13.77
CA ASN A 88 9.04 -4.86 -14.25
C ASN A 88 8.74 -5.95 -13.20
N LYS A 89 8.53 -5.56 -11.95
CA LYS A 89 8.25 -6.49 -10.86
C LYS A 89 6.81 -6.98 -10.94
N VAL A 90 6.61 -8.29 -10.87
CA VAL A 90 5.30 -8.91 -10.68
C VAL A 90 5.32 -9.63 -9.34
N LEU A 91 4.36 -9.32 -8.47
CA LEU A 91 4.24 -9.94 -7.15
C LEU A 91 2.79 -10.29 -6.86
N LYS A 92 2.56 -11.57 -6.54
CA LYS A 92 1.31 -12.08 -6.00
C LYS A 92 1.59 -12.85 -4.72
N ASN A 93 1.03 -12.41 -3.61
CA ASN A 93 1.20 -13.06 -2.32
C ASN A 93 -0.08 -12.91 -1.47
N ALA A 94 -0.16 -13.60 -0.33
CA ALA A 94 -1.37 -13.54 0.51
C ALA A 94 -1.67 -12.13 1.04
N GLY A 95 -0.64 -11.27 1.10
CA GLY A 95 -0.73 -9.90 1.54
C GLY A 95 -1.23 -9.80 2.98
N ARG A 96 -1.83 -8.66 3.29
CA ARG A 96 -2.51 -8.41 4.57
C ARG A 96 -3.88 -7.82 4.32
N SER A 97 -4.88 -8.17 5.12
CA SER A 97 -6.23 -7.60 5.04
C SER A 97 -6.55 -6.84 6.31
N LEU A 98 -7.54 -5.94 6.25
CA LEU A 98 -8.13 -5.37 7.45
C LEU A 98 -9.18 -6.34 7.98
N GLU A 99 -9.03 -6.75 9.23
CA GLU A 99 -9.94 -7.66 9.92
C GLU A 99 -10.70 -6.91 10.99
N ALA A 100 -12.02 -7.10 11.04
CA ALA A 100 -12.84 -6.59 12.12
C ALA A 100 -12.39 -7.19 13.46
N ILE A 101 -12.31 -6.36 14.48
CA ILE A 101 -12.00 -6.80 15.83
C ILE A 101 -13.33 -7.18 16.52
N PRO A 102 -13.45 -8.39 17.10
CA PRO A 102 -14.64 -8.78 17.86
C PRO A 102 -14.94 -7.79 19.00
N SER A 103 -16.21 -7.51 19.23
CA SER A 103 -16.63 -6.50 20.22
C SER A 103 -16.18 -6.84 21.65
N GLU A 104 -16.01 -8.13 21.94
CA GLU A 104 -15.53 -8.64 23.22
C GLU A 104 -14.02 -8.41 23.41
N GLU A 105 -13.24 -8.36 22.32
CA GLU A 105 -11.81 -8.08 22.36
C GLU A 105 -11.53 -6.58 22.53
N LEU A 106 -12.39 -5.69 22.00
CA LEU A 106 -12.15 -4.25 21.95
C LEU A 106 -11.75 -3.63 23.29
N PRO A 107 -12.45 -3.86 24.43
CA PRO A 107 -12.13 -3.17 25.69
C PRO A 107 -10.71 -3.43 26.21
N SER A 108 -10.09 -4.53 25.77
CA SER A 108 -8.74 -4.94 26.18
C SER A 108 -7.62 -4.36 25.31
N LEU A 109 -7.95 -3.70 24.20
CA LEU A 109 -6.99 -3.21 23.21
C LEU A 109 -6.64 -1.73 23.41
N PRO A 110 -5.53 -1.23 22.83
CA PRO A 110 -5.20 0.19 22.85
C PRO A 110 -6.32 1.07 22.27
N PRO A 111 -6.52 2.30 22.77
CA PRO A 111 -7.61 3.19 22.32
C PRO A 111 -7.70 3.39 20.80
N ALA A 112 -6.55 3.42 20.11
CA ALA A 112 -6.51 3.53 18.65
C ALA A 112 -7.21 2.38 17.92
N LEU A 113 -7.17 1.16 18.48
CA LEU A 113 -7.88 0.00 17.94
C LEU A 113 -9.35 0.00 18.34
N GLN A 114 -9.67 0.45 19.55
CA GLN A 114 -11.05 0.57 20.02
C GLN A 114 -11.89 1.50 19.15
N ILE A 115 -11.32 2.66 18.79
CA ILE A 115 -12.03 3.68 18.00
C ILE A 115 -12.30 3.21 16.57
N ARG A 116 -11.35 2.50 15.95
CA ARG A 116 -11.47 2.10 14.53
C ARG A 116 -12.10 0.71 14.33
N GLY A 117 -11.99 -0.18 15.30
CA GLY A 117 -12.63 -1.50 15.28
C GLY A 117 -12.08 -2.51 14.28
N TYR A 118 -10.90 -2.27 13.72
CA TYR A 118 -10.21 -3.21 12.84
C TYR A 118 -8.70 -3.25 13.10
N ARG A 119 -8.08 -4.38 12.78
CA ARG A 119 -6.63 -4.59 12.81
C ARG A 119 -6.14 -5.10 11.45
N LEU A 120 -4.84 -5.00 11.22
CA LEU A 120 -4.21 -5.62 10.07
C LEU A 120 -3.99 -7.10 10.40
N SER A 121 -4.33 -7.99 9.47
CA SER A 121 -4.09 -9.43 9.62
C SER A 121 -2.60 -9.74 9.67
N GLN A 122 -2.25 -10.90 10.23
CA GLN A 122 -0.97 -11.51 9.89
C GLN A 122 -1.02 -11.99 8.44
N GLY A 123 0.12 -11.88 7.74
CA GLY A 123 0.17 -12.26 6.34
C GLY A 123 1.54 -11.96 5.72
N GLU A 124 1.67 -12.31 4.45
CA GLU A 124 2.92 -12.23 3.70
C GLU A 124 3.20 -10.79 3.30
N VAL A 125 4.47 -10.37 3.44
CA VAL A 125 4.98 -9.11 2.92
C VAL A 125 6.32 -9.40 2.26
N GLU A 126 6.48 -9.08 0.98
CA GLU A 126 7.78 -9.17 0.34
C GLU A 126 8.61 -7.91 0.67
N GLU A 127 9.76 -8.10 1.29
CA GLU A 127 10.72 -7.03 1.56
C GLU A 127 11.78 -7.01 0.46
N VAL A 128 11.78 -5.95 -0.34
CA VAL A 128 12.79 -5.71 -1.39
C VAL A 128 13.76 -4.65 -0.91
N LYS A 129 15.04 -5.01 -0.79
CA LYS A 129 16.13 -4.07 -0.50
C LYS A 129 16.88 -3.76 -1.79
N LEU A 130 16.88 -2.49 -2.16
CA LEU A 130 17.62 -1.94 -3.28
C LEU A 130 18.93 -1.33 -2.78
N GLY A 131 19.98 -1.44 -3.59
CA GLY A 131 21.32 -1.01 -3.22
C GLY A 131 22.06 -2.08 -2.42
N SER A 132 23.20 -2.51 -2.96
CA SER A 132 24.33 -3.06 -2.20
C SER A 132 25.32 -1.93 -1.95
#